data_AF-A0A537IZP7-F1
#
_entry.id   AF-A0A537IZP7-F1
#
_cell.length_a   1.000
_cell.length_b   1.000
_cell.length_c   1.000
_cell.angle_alpha   90.00
_cell.angle_beta   90.00
_cell.angle_gamma   90.00
#
_symmetry.space_group_name_H-M   'P 1'
#
loop_
_entity.id
_entity.type
_entity.pdbx_description
1 polymer ?
#
loop_
_entity_poly.entity_id
_entity_poly.type
_entity_poly.pdbx_seq_one_letter_code
_entity_poly.pdbx_strand_id
1 'polypeptide(L)'
;EGWAHYCEEMMLDEGYGVERLRFIQLKEALLRDCRFIVSFKMHTQGMTLDEARQFIMKNAWMEAGPAEREALRGTFDHSYYGYTLGKLFIKKARERFFHAHPAEPIRTFHDKLLSLGGAPVGHLESLIT
;
A
#
# COMPACT_ATOMS: atom_id res chain seq x y z
N GLU A 1 7.07 1.66 5.21
CA GLU A 1 6.10 0.79 4.50
C GLU A 1 5.45 1.43 3.26
N GLY A 2 4.60 2.47 3.38
CA GLY A 2 3.86 3.02 2.23
C GLY A 2 4.71 3.49 1.03
N TRP A 3 5.84 4.17 1.29
CA TRP A 3 6.80 4.57 0.26
C TRP A 3 7.37 3.36 -0.50
N ALA A 4 7.80 2.31 0.20
CA ALA A 4 8.33 1.11 -0.44
C ALA A 4 7.27 0.46 -1.33
N HIS A 5 6.03 0.35 -0.83
CA HIS A 5 4.93 -0.22 -1.61
C HIS A 5 4.53 0.65 -2.82
N TYR A 6 4.69 1.97 -2.73
CA TYR A 6 4.56 2.89 -3.86
C TYR A 6 5.67 2.67 -4.89
N CYS A 7 6.94 2.57 -4.45
CA CYS A 7 8.09 2.36 -5.33
C CYS A 7 8.00 1.07 -6.14
N GLU A 8 7.51 -0.02 -5.53
CA GLU A 8 7.27 -1.30 -6.23
C GLU A 8 6.43 -1.12 -7.50
N GLU A 9 5.36 -0.32 -7.43
CA GLU A 9 4.50 -0.01 -8.59
C GLU A 9 5.17 1.01 -9.52
N MET A 10 5.68 2.10 -8.96
CA MET A 10 6.25 3.22 -9.71
C MET A 10 7.43 2.79 -10.58
N MET A 11 8.35 1.96 -10.06
CA MET A 11 9.49 1.48 -10.84
C MET A 11 9.05 0.76 -12.11
N LEU A 12 8.01 -0.06 -12.03
CA LEU A 12 7.46 -0.75 -13.19
C LEU A 12 6.75 0.20 -14.15
N ASP A 13 6.11 1.27 -13.64
CA ASP A 13 5.47 2.30 -14.46
C ASP A 13 6.51 3.07 -15.28
N GLU A 14 7.70 3.29 -14.72
CA GLU A 14 8.86 3.92 -15.38
C GLU A 14 9.66 2.95 -16.28
N GLY A 15 9.15 1.73 -16.51
CA GLY A 15 9.72 0.77 -17.46
C GLY A 15 10.79 -0.17 -16.88
N TYR A 16 10.93 -0.26 -15.55
CA TYR A 16 11.84 -1.23 -14.94
C TYR A 16 11.35 -2.68 -15.14
N GLY A 17 12.24 -3.54 -15.62
CA GLY A 17 12.06 -5.00 -15.63
C GLY A 17 11.19 -5.54 -16.77
N VAL A 18 10.64 -6.75 -16.58
CA VAL A 18 9.86 -7.47 -17.59
C VAL A 18 8.38 -7.53 -17.19
N GLU A 19 7.48 -7.72 -18.16
CA GLU A 19 6.02 -7.77 -17.94
C GLU A 19 5.60 -8.75 -16.82
N ARG A 20 6.29 -9.89 -16.69
CA ARG A 20 6.06 -10.86 -15.60
C ARG A 20 6.19 -10.25 -14.20
N LEU A 21 7.04 -9.24 -14.01
CA LEU A 21 7.19 -8.56 -12.72
C LEU A 21 5.94 -7.76 -12.35
N ARG A 22 5.19 -7.23 -13.33
CA ARG A 22 3.90 -6.57 -13.07
C ARG A 22 2.91 -7.53 -12.43
N PHE A 23 2.81 -8.74 -12.96
CA PHE A 23 1.95 -9.77 -12.38
C PHE A 23 2.35 -10.10 -10.93
N ILE A 24 3.65 -10.28 -10.68
CA ILE A 24 4.16 -10.58 -9.33
C ILE A 24 3.90 -9.41 -8.38
N GLN A 25 4.19 -8.17 -8.80
CA GLN A 25 3.95 -6.97 -8.00
C GLN A 25 2.47 -6.80 -7.65
N LEU A 26 1.56 -7.05 -8.60
CA LEU A 26 0.12 -7.00 -8.35
C LEU A 26 -0.33 -8.10 -7.37
N LYS A 27 0.14 -9.34 -7.54
CA LYS A 27 -0.13 -10.43 -6.59
C LYS A 27 0.34 -10.07 -5.18
N GLU A 28 1.54 -9.52 -5.07
CA GLU A 28 2.12 -9.07 -3.82
C GLU A 28 1.33 -7.90 -3.20
N ALA A 29 0.85 -6.96 -4.03
CA ALA A 29 -0.01 -5.85 -3.59
C ALA A 29 -1.33 -6.32 -2.99
N LEU A 30 -1.97 -7.36 -3.57
CA LEU A 30 -3.23 -7.91 -3.05
C LEU A 30 -3.14 -8.33 -1.59
N LEU A 31 -1.99 -8.85 -1.13
CA LEU A 31 -1.80 -9.15 0.29
C LEU A 31 -1.82 -7.88 1.15
N ARG A 32 -1.12 -6.81 0.75
CA ARG A 32 -1.13 -5.55 1.50
C ARG A 32 -2.54 -4.95 1.54
N ASP A 33 -3.29 -5.06 0.45
CA ASP A 33 -4.69 -4.60 0.37
C ASP A 33 -5.62 -5.46 1.25
N CYS A 34 -5.39 -6.77 1.32
CA CYS A 34 -6.10 -7.63 2.27
C CYS A 34 -5.80 -7.24 3.71
N ARG A 35 -4.53 -6.99 4.07
CA ARG A 35 -4.15 -6.51 5.41
C ARG A 35 -4.87 -5.21 5.75
N PHE A 36 -4.95 -4.27 4.81
CA PHE A 36 -5.69 -3.02 4.98
C PHE A 36 -7.16 -3.29 5.36
N ILE A 37 -7.87 -4.09 4.57
CA ILE A 37 -9.29 -4.39 4.82
C ILE A 37 -9.49 -5.19 6.12
N VAL A 38 -8.72 -6.25 6.31
CA VAL A 38 -8.83 -7.14 7.47
C VAL A 38 -8.55 -6.37 8.75
N SER A 39 -7.56 -5.48 8.77
CA SER A 39 -7.27 -4.64 9.94
C SER A 39 -8.49 -3.86 10.40
N PHE A 40 -9.15 -3.13 9.51
CA PHE A 40 -10.32 -2.35 9.89
C PHE A 40 -11.48 -3.27 10.28
N LYS A 41 -11.74 -4.33 9.51
CA LYS A 41 -12.88 -5.20 9.77
C LYS A 41 -12.77 -5.97 11.08
N MET A 42 -11.59 -6.50 11.41
CA MET A 42 -11.37 -7.20 12.69
C MET A 42 -11.58 -6.26 13.87
N HIS A 43 -10.97 -5.08 13.81
CA HIS A 43 -10.90 -4.17 14.96
C HIS A 43 -12.09 -3.22 15.09
N THR A 44 -12.94 -3.10 14.06
CA THR A 44 -14.08 -2.16 14.08
C THR A 44 -15.41 -2.77 13.64
N GLN A 45 -15.43 -3.97 13.03
CA GLN A 45 -16.64 -4.57 12.44
C GLN A 45 -16.86 -6.03 12.85
N GLY A 46 -16.10 -6.54 13.83
CA GLY A 46 -16.31 -7.89 14.38
C GLY A 46 -15.91 -9.04 13.46
N MET A 47 -15.11 -8.80 12.41
CA MET A 47 -14.57 -9.89 11.59
C MET A 47 -13.71 -10.83 12.45
N THR A 48 -14.06 -12.10 12.43
CA THR A 48 -13.36 -13.16 13.15
C THR A 48 -12.04 -13.53 12.48
N LEU A 49 -11.17 -14.22 13.23
CA LEU A 49 -9.91 -14.76 12.70
C LEU A 49 -10.12 -15.68 11.49
N ASP A 50 -11.15 -16.54 11.53
CA ASP A 50 -11.42 -17.47 10.44
C ASP A 50 -11.95 -16.75 9.19
N GLU A 51 -12.85 -15.77 9.36
CA GLU A 51 -13.33 -14.94 8.25
C GLU A 51 -12.19 -14.16 7.59
N ALA A 52 -11.26 -13.63 8.38
CA ALA A 52 -10.07 -12.96 7.86
C ALA A 52 -9.15 -13.92 7.09
N ARG A 53 -8.91 -15.13 7.60
CA ARG A 53 -8.16 -16.18 6.91
C ARG A 53 -8.81 -16.51 5.56
N GLN A 54 -10.12 -16.76 5.55
CA GLN A 54 -10.87 -17.02 4.32
C GLN A 54 -10.82 -15.83 3.35
N PHE A 55 -10.92 -14.60 3.86
CA PHE A 55 -10.81 -13.38 3.06
C PHE A 55 -9.44 -13.27 2.38
N ILE A 56 -8.35 -13.51 3.11
CA ILE A 56 -6.99 -13.46 2.57
C ILE A 56 -6.77 -14.56 1.54
N MET A 57 -7.20 -15.80 1.80
CA MET A 57 -7.10 -16.90 0.83
C MET A 57 -7.79 -16.54 -0.50
N LYS A 58 -9.02 -16.04 -0.41
CA LYS A 58 -9.84 -15.69 -1.59
C LYS A 58 -9.29 -14.52 -2.39
N ASN A 59 -8.79 -13.48 -1.73
CA ASN A 59 -8.45 -12.21 -2.39
C ASN A 59 -6.96 -12.04 -2.66
N ALA A 60 -6.08 -12.68 -1.87
CA ALA A 60 -4.62 -12.66 -2.07
C ALA A 60 -4.07 -13.96 -2.67
N TRP A 61 -4.92 -14.94 -3.02
CA TRP A 61 -4.54 -16.21 -3.63
C TRP A 61 -3.49 -16.96 -2.82
N MET A 62 -3.68 -17.00 -1.51
CA MET A 62 -2.78 -17.65 -0.55
C MET A 62 -3.35 -18.99 -0.08
N GLU A 63 -2.46 -19.95 0.12
CA GLU A 63 -2.78 -21.21 0.78
C GLU A 63 -3.17 -20.99 2.25
N ALA A 64 -3.86 -21.98 2.83
CA ALA A 64 -4.44 -21.89 4.16
C ALA A 64 -3.42 -21.50 5.26
N GLY A 65 -2.26 -22.16 5.30
CA GLY A 65 -1.25 -21.91 6.34
C GLY A 65 -0.64 -20.50 6.30
N PRO A 66 -0.17 -20.01 5.14
CA PRO A 66 0.24 -18.61 4.99
C PRO A 66 -0.88 -17.61 5.31
N ALA A 67 -2.11 -17.84 4.84
CA ALA A 67 -3.23 -16.94 5.12
C ALA A 67 -3.60 -16.89 6.61
N GLU A 68 -3.52 -18.04 7.30
CA GLU A 68 -3.71 -18.12 8.75
C GLU A 68 -2.69 -17.29 9.51
N ARG A 69 -1.41 -17.35 9.12
CA ARG A 69 -0.36 -16.52 9.75
C ARG A 69 -0.61 -15.03 9.57
N GLU A 70 -1.09 -14.61 8.40
CA GLU A 70 -1.44 -13.21 8.14
C GLU A 70 -2.68 -12.77 8.91
N ALA A 71 -3.71 -13.61 8.99
CA ALA A 71 -4.88 -13.35 9.81
C ALA A 71 -4.54 -13.27 11.31
N LEU A 72 -3.69 -14.17 11.80
CA LEU A 72 -3.17 -14.17 13.17
C LEU A 72 -2.38 -12.89 13.46
N ARG A 73 -1.51 -12.48 12.53
CA ARG A 73 -0.77 -11.21 12.63
C ARG A 73 -1.72 -10.03 12.83
N GLY A 74 -2.84 -10.00 12.12
CA GLY A 74 -3.85 -8.95 12.25
C GLY A 74 -4.43 -8.77 13.65
N THR A 75 -4.38 -9.81 14.49
CA THR A 75 -4.91 -9.75 15.86
C THR A 75 -4.02 -8.96 16.82
N PHE A 76 -2.70 -8.93 16.59
CA PHE A 76 -1.73 -8.25 17.46
C PHE A 76 -0.97 -7.09 16.79
N ASP A 77 -0.93 -7.05 15.46
CA ASP A 77 -0.39 -5.94 14.66
C ASP A 77 -1.52 -5.29 13.85
N HIS A 78 -2.35 -4.52 14.55
CA HIS A 78 -3.41 -3.72 13.94
C HIS A 78 -2.88 -2.59 13.06
N SER A 79 -1.55 -2.39 12.94
CA SER A 79 -0.95 -1.32 12.13
C SER A 79 -0.52 -1.76 10.74
N TYR A 80 -0.55 -3.07 10.45
CA TYR A 80 -0.21 -3.65 9.15
C TYR A 80 -1.09 -3.20 7.96
N TYR A 81 -2.10 -2.35 8.18
CA TYR A 81 -2.78 -1.60 7.12
C TYR A 81 -1.91 -0.49 6.51
N GLY A 82 -0.85 -0.07 7.21
CA GLY A 82 -0.05 1.11 6.87
C GLY A 82 0.65 1.06 5.51
N TYR A 83 0.85 -0.13 4.95
CA TYR A 83 1.39 -0.33 3.60
C TYR A 83 0.50 0.32 2.54
N THR A 84 -0.74 -0.17 2.41
CA THR A 84 -1.69 0.32 1.41
C THR A 84 -2.14 1.74 1.74
N LEU A 85 -2.41 2.05 3.03
CA LEU A 85 -2.82 3.41 3.40
C LEU A 85 -1.76 4.47 3.00
N GLY A 86 -0.51 4.22 3.36
CA GLY A 86 0.58 5.15 3.03
C GLY A 86 0.78 5.29 1.52
N LYS A 87 0.70 4.19 0.77
CA LYS A 87 0.75 4.21 -0.69
C LYS A 87 -0.38 5.04 -1.31
N LEU A 88 -1.62 4.88 -0.84
CA LEU A 88 -2.77 5.64 -1.34
C LEU A 88 -2.59 7.15 -1.11
N PHE A 89 -2.14 7.56 0.08
CA PHE A 89 -1.85 8.96 0.35
C PHE A 89 -0.72 9.52 -0.53
N ILE A 90 0.34 8.75 -0.78
CA ILE A 90 1.41 9.16 -1.70
C ILE A 90 0.86 9.31 -3.12
N LYS A 91 0.05 8.37 -3.62
CA LYS A 91 -0.58 8.46 -4.95
C LYS A 91 -1.48 9.68 -5.07
N LYS A 92 -2.27 9.98 -4.03
CA LYS A 92 -3.13 11.16 -3.99
C LYS A 92 -2.33 12.46 -3.99
N ALA A 93 -1.26 12.55 -3.20
CA ALA A 93 -0.36 13.69 -3.21
C ALA A 93 0.35 13.86 -4.57
N ARG A 94 0.75 12.76 -5.21
CA ARG A 94 1.33 12.76 -6.56
C ARG A 94 0.37 13.33 -7.60
N GLU A 95 -0.87 12.85 -7.60
CA GLU A 95 -1.92 13.30 -8.52
C GLU A 95 -2.14 14.82 -8.38
N ARG A 96 -2.29 15.29 -7.14
CA ARG A 96 -2.45 16.73 -6.85
C ARG A 96 -1.24 17.55 -7.31
N PHE A 97 -0.03 17.07 -7.04
CA PHE A 97 1.20 17.77 -7.44
C PHE A 97 1.29 17.95 -8.96
N PHE A 98 1.08 16.88 -9.74
CA PHE A 98 1.15 16.95 -11.21
C PHE A 98 -0.06 17.64 -11.84
N HIS A 99 -1.18 17.74 -11.14
CA HIS A 99 -2.27 18.62 -11.56
C HIS A 99 -1.85 20.10 -11.53
N ALA A 100 -1.12 20.52 -10.49
CA ALA A 100 -0.60 21.89 -10.36
C ALA A 100 0.67 22.13 -11.19
N HIS A 101 1.48 21.09 -11.41
CA HIS A 101 2.80 21.16 -12.03
C HIS A 101 2.96 20.13 -13.18
N PRO A 102 2.19 20.24 -14.28
CA PRO A 102 2.10 19.19 -15.30
C PRO A 102 3.39 18.93 -16.09
N ALA A 103 4.32 19.90 -16.11
CA ALA A 103 5.58 19.80 -16.84
C ALA A 103 6.78 19.41 -15.95
N GLU A 104 6.60 19.31 -14.63
CA GLU A 104 7.69 18.91 -13.73
C GLU A 104 8.06 17.43 -13.93
N PRO A 105 9.35 17.07 -13.87
CA PRO A 105 9.75 15.67 -13.87
C PRO A 105 9.32 14.97 -12.57
N ILE A 106 9.10 13.66 -12.64
CA ILE A 106 8.70 12.85 -11.47
C ILE A 106 9.66 12.98 -10.28
N ARG A 107 10.95 13.17 -10.58
CA ARG A 107 11.99 13.39 -9.59
C ARG A 107 11.70 14.59 -8.68
N THR A 108 11.15 15.69 -9.19
CA THR A 108 10.81 16.87 -8.38
C THR A 108 9.82 16.50 -7.28
N PHE A 109 8.81 15.70 -7.60
CA PHE A 109 7.84 15.21 -6.62
C PHE A 109 8.51 14.30 -5.57
N HIS A 110 9.36 13.36 -6.00
CA HIS A 110 10.05 12.44 -5.08
C HIS A 110 11.03 13.17 -4.15
N ASP A 111 11.81 14.12 -4.67
CA ASP A 111 12.74 14.92 -3.86
C ASP A 111 11.98 15.73 -2.81
N LYS A 112 10.85 16.36 -3.18
CA LYS A 112 9.94 17.03 -2.23
C LYS A 112 9.41 16.07 -1.17
N LEU A 113 8.82 14.94 -1.59
CA LEU A 113 8.25 13.95 -0.67
C LEU A 113 9.28 13.42 0.34
N LEU A 114 10.48 13.06 -0.13
CA LEU A 114 11.53 12.48 0.71
C LEU A 114 12.18 13.52 1.64
N SER A 115 12.23 14.78 1.23
CA SER A 115 12.72 15.87 2.09
C SER A 115 11.87 16.07 3.37
N LEU A 116 10.62 15.60 3.38
CA LEU A 116 9.75 15.66 4.56
C LEU A 116 10.12 14.63 5.65
N GLY A 117 11.02 13.69 5.36
CA GLY A 117 11.38 12.62 6.29
C GLY A 117 10.19 11.73 6.67
N GLY A 118 10.04 11.42 7.96
CA GLY A 118 8.96 10.59 8.50
C GLY A 118 7.63 11.32 8.70
N ALA A 119 7.23 12.19 7.77
CA ALA A 119 6.01 12.99 7.90
C ALA A 119 4.74 12.13 7.97
N PRO A 120 3.70 12.54 8.72
CA PRO A 120 2.44 11.80 8.77
C PRO A 120 1.75 11.76 7.41
N VAL A 121 1.42 10.56 6.93
CA VAL A 121 0.90 10.34 5.57
C VAL A 121 -0.37 11.13 5.24
N GLY A 122 -1.21 11.42 6.23
CA GLY A 122 -2.44 12.20 6.07
C GLY A 122 -2.23 13.69 5.75
N HIS A 123 -1.01 14.21 5.92
CA HIS A 123 -0.67 15.61 5.63
C HIS A 123 0.15 15.78 4.34
N LEU A 124 0.47 14.70 3.62
CA LEU A 124 1.34 14.78 2.44
C LEU A 124 0.79 15.71 1.36
N GLU A 125 -0.53 15.71 1.12
CA GLU A 125 -1.16 16.60 0.13
C GLU A 125 -1.02 18.09 0.47
N SER A 126 -0.99 18.45 1.75
CA SER A 126 -0.81 19.86 2.16
C SER A 126 0.66 20.26 2.21
N LEU A 127 1.55 19.30 2.44
CA LEU A 127 2.99 19.53 2.57
C LEU A 127 3.71 19.53 1.20
N ILE A 128 3.13 18.85 0.21
CA ILE A 128 3.66 18.76 -1.15
C ILE A 128 2.78 19.65 -2.03
N THR A 129 3.16 20.92 -2.12
CA THR A 129 2.60 21.89 -3.07
C THR A 129 3.42 21.90 -4.34
#